data_AF-A0A945GNQ9-F1
#
_entry.id   AF-A0A945GNQ9-F1
#
_cell.length_a   1.000
_cell.length_b   1.000
_cell.length_c   1.000
_cell.angle_alpha   90.00
_cell.angle_beta   90.00
_cell.angle_gamma   90.00
#
_symmetry.space_group_name_H-M   'P 1'
#
loop_
_entity.id
_entity.type
_entity.pdbx_description
1 polymer ?
#
loop_
_entity_poly.entity_id
_entity_poly.type
_entity_poly.pdbx_seq_one_letter_code
_entity_poly.pdbx_strand_id
1 'polypeptide(L)'
;MMKVPHSLYWKIAGIFLVLILILGTVQWTVGRRAFAEFAAETDQKLNRQLARDLAERFAQFLGEDADFGGIEHTFHELMVMNPRVELYLLDEEGKVLAYFADPEKIKREAVQVEPIRRFLEEEDVHLPLYGDDPRSQIRQKPFSAAPVVLDEGRRGYLYVILGGEQYDSTSAMLEGSYIFETSVFVLGGILAFTGLVGLMLFFLLTRRLRRMTVAVRRFEGGDYQRRIPISSQDEIDQLGGAFNQMADTIVSTMEEIKRADALRRELVANVSHDLRTPLANIQGYLETVLMKEVELGPEERRRFLDIVYHNATALGRLIDELFELGWVEGARNVVLVGPNGVGKTMLARNLSHAAVLAGYTARCMTASELLNDLAAQDGASTLQRRLQHY
;
A
#
# COMPACT_ATOMS: atom_id res chain seq x y z
N MET A 1 -21.57 20.18 -9.45
CA MET A 1 -20.46 19.65 -8.64
C MET A 1 -20.87 18.31 -8.04
N MET A 2 -20.44 17.19 -8.62
CA MET A 2 -20.73 15.84 -8.11
C MET A 2 -20.01 15.62 -6.78
N LYS A 3 -20.76 15.36 -5.70
CA LYS A 3 -20.18 14.90 -4.42
C LYS A 3 -19.51 13.55 -4.67
N VAL A 4 -18.18 13.53 -4.76
CA VAL A 4 -17.40 12.29 -4.80
C VAL A 4 -17.70 11.56 -3.49
N PRO A 5 -18.28 10.35 -3.52
CA PRO A 5 -18.56 9.63 -2.29
C PRO A 5 -17.23 9.30 -1.62
N HIS A 6 -17.10 9.55 -0.30
CA HIS A 6 -15.92 9.28 0.52
C HIS A 6 -15.58 7.78 0.67
N SER A 7 -15.87 6.96 -0.34
CA SER A 7 -15.47 5.57 -0.40
C SER A 7 -13.98 5.49 -0.75
N LEU A 8 -13.25 4.62 -0.03
CA LEU A 8 -11.86 4.28 -0.30
C LEU A 8 -11.61 3.96 -1.79
N TYR A 9 -12.60 3.32 -2.45
CA TYR A 9 -12.56 2.99 -3.87
C TYR A 9 -12.30 4.23 -4.74
N TRP A 10 -13.09 5.29 -4.58
CA TRP A 10 -12.98 6.48 -5.44
C TRP A 10 -11.68 7.24 -5.23
N LYS A 11 -11.12 7.20 -4.01
CA LYS A 11 -9.81 7.79 -3.71
C LYS A 11 -8.69 7.04 -4.45
N ILE A 12 -8.65 5.71 -4.33
CA ILE A 12 -7.62 4.88 -4.96
C ILE A 12 -7.77 4.89 -6.48
N ALA A 13 -9.00 4.75 -6.99
CA ALA A 13 -9.30 4.80 -8.42
C ALA A 13 -8.88 6.14 -9.05
N GLY A 14 -9.15 7.27 -8.37
CA GLY A 14 -8.75 8.59 -8.86
C GLY A 14 -7.24 8.74 -8.97
N ILE A 15 -6.50 8.36 -7.93
CA ILE A 15 -5.02 8.41 -7.93
C ILE A 15 -4.46 7.49 -9.03
N PHE A 16 -5.00 6.29 -9.16
CA PHE A 16 -4.57 5.32 -10.18
C PHE A 16 -4.77 5.84 -11.61
N LEU A 17 -5.93 6.42 -11.90
CA LEU A 17 -6.21 7.01 -13.23
C LEU A 17 -5.27 8.18 -13.53
N VAL A 18 -4.99 9.05 -12.56
CA VAL A 18 -4.02 10.14 -12.72
C VAL A 18 -2.62 9.59 -13.01
N LEU A 19 -2.19 8.55 -12.29
CA LEU A 19 -0.88 7.93 -12.49
C LEU A 19 -0.77 7.28 -13.88
N ILE A 20 -1.81 6.58 -14.35
CA ILE A 20 -1.87 6.04 -15.71
C ILE A 20 -1.75 7.15 -16.76
N LEU A 21 -2.45 8.28 -16.57
CA LEU A 21 -2.37 9.41 -17.50
C LEU A 21 -0.97 10.01 -17.54
N ILE A 22 -0.33 10.20 -16.38
CA ILE A 22 1.05 10.70 -16.29
C ILE A 22 2.02 9.72 -16.97
N LEU A 23 1.89 8.42 -16.72
CA LEU A 23 2.74 7.42 -17.35
C LEU A 23 2.54 7.41 -18.87
N GLY A 24 1.29 7.53 -19.32
CA GLY A 24 0.93 7.64 -20.74
C GLY A 24 1.56 8.86 -21.41
N THR A 25 1.51 10.03 -20.79
CA THR A 25 2.12 11.26 -21.36
C THR A 25 3.64 11.18 -21.40
N VAL A 26 4.27 10.60 -20.38
CA VAL A 26 5.72 10.36 -20.37
C VAL A 26 6.13 9.39 -21.48
N GLN A 27 5.46 8.23 -21.58
CA GLN A 27 5.73 7.23 -22.62
C GLN A 27 5.55 7.81 -24.02
N TRP A 28 4.47 8.56 -24.24
CA TRP A 28 4.23 9.27 -25.50
C TRP A 28 5.37 10.24 -25.86
N THR A 29 5.80 11.05 -24.88
CA THR A 29 6.85 12.06 -25.09
C THR A 29 8.21 11.42 -25.36
N VAL A 30 8.57 10.37 -24.60
CA VAL A 30 9.83 9.64 -24.78
C VAL A 30 9.82 8.89 -26.11
N GLY A 31 8.74 8.18 -26.43
CA GLY A 31 8.63 7.45 -27.69
C GLY A 31 8.75 8.35 -28.91
N ARG A 32 8.11 9.53 -28.88
CA ARG A 32 8.23 10.52 -29.96
C ARG A 32 9.67 11.02 -30.14
N ARG A 33 10.36 11.33 -29.04
CA ARG A 33 11.76 11.80 -29.10
C ARG A 33 12.71 10.71 -29.59
N ALA A 34 12.60 9.51 -29.03
CA ALA A 34 13.42 8.37 -29.42
C ALA A 34 13.24 8.02 -30.90
N PHE A 35 12.01 8.06 -31.41
CA PHE A 35 11.75 7.83 -32.83
C PHE A 35 12.41 8.88 -33.73
N ALA A 36 12.32 10.17 -33.37
CA ALA A 36 12.93 11.26 -34.14
C ALA A 36 14.47 11.16 -34.15
N GLU A 37 15.08 10.88 -33.00
CA GLU A 37 16.53 10.66 -32.90
C GLU A 37 16.99 9.44 -33.70
N PHE A 38 16.28 8.32 -33.58
CA PHE A 38 16.59 7.10 -34.33
C PHE A 38 16.46 7.30 -35.85
N ALA A 39 15.44 8.02 -36.30
CA ALA A 39 15.25 8.34 -37.71
C ALA A 39 16.39 9.23 -38.25
N ALA A 40 16.77 10.26 -37.50
CA ALA A 40 17.87 11.15 -37.84
C ALA A 40 19.22 10.42 -37.88
N GLU A 41 19.48 9.55 -36.89
CA GLU A 41 20.70 8.73 -36.84
C GLU A 41 20.79 7.79 -38.04
N THR A 42 19.69 7.11 -38.36
CA THR A 42 19.62 6.17 -39.48
C THR A 42 19.87 6.88 -40.81
N ASP A 43 19.24 8.05 -41.01
CA ASP A 43 19.38 8.83 -42.24
C ASP A 43 20.82 9.36 -42.40
N GLN A 44 21.45 9.83 -41.31
CA GLN A 44 22.84 10.28 -41.33
C GLN A 44 23.84 9.13 -41.54
N LYS A 45 23.58 7.94 -40.99
CA LYS A 45 24.40 6.75 -41.25
C LYS A 45 24.33 6.30 -42.70
N LEU A 46 23.13 6.23 -43.28
CA LEU A 46 22.93 5.81 -44.67
C LEU A 46 23.58 6.77 -45.66
N ASN A 47 23.52 8.07 -45.37
CA ASN A 47 24.09 9.10 -46.23
C ASN A 47 25.48 9.56 -45.78
N ARG A 48 26.16 8.81 -44.90
CA ARG A 48 27.46 9.24 -44.36
C ARG A 48 28.49 9.49 -45.47
N GLN A 49 28.53 8.61 -46.46
CA GLN A 49 29.47 8.68 -47.59
C GLN A 49 28.97 9.58 -48.73
N LEU A 50 27.74 10.08 -48.68
CA LEU A 50 27.12 10.82 -49.77
C LEU A 50 27.96 12.03 -50.19
N ALA A 51 28.38 12.88 -49.25
CA ALA A 51 29.21 14.03 -49.56
C ALA A 51 30.56 13.62 -50.15
N ARG A 52 31.14 12.49 -49.74
CA ARG A 52 32.41 11.99 -50.27
C ARG A 52 32.28 11.52 -51.70
N ASP A 53 31.26 10.71 -51.98
CA ASP A 53 30.97 10.20 -53.32
C ASP A 53 30.67 11.32 -54.31
N LEU A 54 29.97 12.37 -53.85
CA LEU A 54 29.71 13.56 -54.66
C LEU A 54 30.97 14.40 -54.85
N ALA A 55 31.75 14.64 -53.79
CA ALA A 55 33.02 15.37 -53.87
C ALA A 55 33.98 14.73 -54.89
N GLU A 56 34.12 13.41 -54.89
CA GLU A 56 34.98 12.68 -55.85
C GLU A 56 34.48 12.82 -57.30
N ARG A 57 33.17 12.78 -57.53
CA ARG A 57 32.56 12.99 -58.86
C ARG A 57 32.68 14.42 -59.36
N PHE A 58 32.68 15.38 -58.44
CA PHE A 58 32.74 16.82 -58.76
C PHE A 58 34.14 17.40 -58.74
N ALA A 59 35.14 16.66 -58.25
CA ALA A 59 36.54 17.09 -58.24
C ALA A 59 37.05 17.53 -59.63
N GLN A 60 36.52 16.93 -60.71
CA GLN A 60 36.85 17.29 -62.09
C GLN A 60 36.31 18.66 -62.54
N PHE A 61 35.30 19.20 -61.85
CA PHE A 61 34.68 20.50 -62.16
C PHE A 61 35.16 21.63 -61.23
N LEU A 62 35.82 21.31 -60.13
CA LEU A 62 36.29 22.24 -59.09
C LEU A 62 37.79 22.63 -59.23
N GLY A 63 38.41 22.35 -60.39
CA GLY A 63 39.83 22.65 -60.68
C GLY A 63 40.07 24.04 -61.28
N GLU A 64 41.29 24.33 -61.76
CA GLU A 64 41.79 25.66 -62.19
C GLU A 64 40.90 26.49 -63.14
N ASP A 65 39.95 25.88 -63.85
CA ASP A 65 38.89 26.53 -64.63
C ASP A 65 37.50 26.13 -64.08
N ALA A 66 37.21 26.47 -62.82
CA ALA A 66 35.94 26.13 -62.19
C ALA A 66 34.75 26.82 -62.89
N ASP A 67 34.06 26.07 -63.75
CA ASP A 67 32.80 26.49 -64.36
C ASP A 67 31.65 26.28 -63.36
N PHE A 68 31.48 27.27 -62.49
CA PHE A 68 30.38 27.31 -61.52
C PHE A 68 28.99 27.21 -62.19
N GLY A 69 28.85 27.59 -63.47
CA GLY A 69 27.58 27.49 -64.20
C GLY A 69 27.23 26.04 -64.62
N GLY A 70 28.21 25.26 -65.06
CA GLY A 70 28.01 23.82 -65.37
C GLY A 70 27.76 22.95 -64.13
N ILE A 71 28.39 23.33 -63.02
CA ILE A 71 28.14 22.76 -61.69
C ILE A 71 26.70 23.06 -61.27
N GLU A 72 26.24 24.30 -61.40
CA GLU A 72 24.87 24.69 -61.02
C GLU A 72 23.80 23.82 -61.69
N HIS A 73 23.94 23.54 -62.99
CA HIS A 73 23.01 22.67 -63.71
C HIS A 73 23.02 21.22 -63.22
N THR A 74 24.20 20.65 -62.98
CA THR A 74 24.34 19.25 -62.54
C THR A 74 23.83 19.05 -61.10
N PHE A 75 24.08 20.04 -60.23
CA PHE A 75 23.56 20.04 -58.87
C PHE A 75 22.04 20.21 -58.86
N HIS A 76 21.51 21.08 -59.73
CA HIS A 76 20.06 21.23 -59.94
C HIS A 76 19.42 19.89 -60.35
N GLU A 77 19.97 19.19 -61.34
CA GLU A 77 19.48 17.86 -61.75
C GLU A 77 19.51 16.84 -60.60
N LEU A 78 20.57 16.82 -59.80
CA LEU A 78 20.67 15.91 -58.65
C LEU A 78 19.65 16.22 -57.56
N MET A 79 19.35 17.48 -57.26
CA MET A 79 18.32 17.82 -56.27
C MET A 79 16.91 17.56 -56.79
N VAL A 80 16.69 17.67 -58.11
CA VAL A 80 15.42 17.25 -58.74
C VAL A 80 15.26 15.73 -58.64
N MET A 81 16.34 14.97 -58.83
CA MET A 81 16.32 13.50 -58.74
C MET A 81 16.29 12.98 -57.30
N ASN A 82 16.89 13.71 -56.35
CA ASN A 82 16.90 13.37 -54.93
C ASN A 82 16.56 14.62 -54.08
N PRO A 83 15.26 14.95 -53.92
CA PRO A 83 14.81 16.15 -53.20
C PRO A 83 15.04 16.12 -51.68
N ARG A 84 15.66 15.05 -51.16
CA ARG A 84 16.00 14.91 -49.74
C ARG A 84 17.32 15.58 -49.39
N VAL A 85 18.09 16.03 -50.38
CA VAL A 85 19.48 16.47 -50.20
C VAL A 85 19.63 17.92 -50.64
N GLU A 86 20.29 18.74 -49.83
CA GLU A 86 20.65 20.12 -50.19
C GLU A 86 22.16 20.31 -50.07
N LEU A 87 22.77 20.94 -51.08
CA LEU A 87 24.22 20.98 -51.23
C LEU A 87 24.76 22.40 -51.14
N TYR A 88 25.84 22.52 -50.37
CA TYR A 88 26.52 23.77 -50.07
C TYR A 88 28.03 23.57 -50.21
N LEU A 89 28.69 24.51 -50.85
CA LEU A 89 30.14 24.58 -50.91
C LEU A 89 30.62 25.58 -49.88
N LEU A 90 31.52 25.16 -49.00
CA LEU A 90 32.05 25.96 -47.91
C LEU A 90 33.56 26.20 -48.07
N ASP A 91 34.06 27.34 -47.58
CA ASP A 91 35.49 27.55 -47.36
C ASP A 91 35.99 26.85 -46.08
N GLU A 92 37.28 27.01 -45.76
CA GLU A 92 37.92 26.40 -44.59
C GLU A 92 37.35 26.92 -43.26
N GLU A 93 36.83 28.15 -43.27
CA GLU A 93 36.19 28.84 -42.15
C GLU A 93 34.68 28.55 -42.02
N GLY A 94 34.08 27.87 -43.00
CA GLY A 94 32.67 27.49 -43.01
C GLY A 94 31.73 28.50 -43.68
N LYS A 95 32.26 29.52 -44.37
CA LYS A 95 31.48 30.46 -45.18
C LYS A 95 30.90 29.77 -46.41
N VAL A 96 29.64 30.05 -46.71
CA VAL A 96 28.96 29.51 -47.90
C VAL A 96 29.48 30.24 -49.14
N LEU A 97 30.23 29.52 -49.97
CA LEU A 97 30.79 30.01 -51.23
C LEU A 97 29.81 29.83 -52.39
N ALA A 98 29.19 28.66 -52.45
CA ALA A 98 28.16 28.34 -53.43
C ALA A 98 27.03 27.59 -52.75
N TYR A 99 25.81 27.92 -53.14
CA TYR A 99 24.61 27.21 -52.76
C TYR A 99 23.85 26.95 -54.04
N PHE A 100 23.31 25.75 -54.19
CA PHE A 100 22.58 25.37 -55.41
C PHE A 100 21.07 25.43 -55.16
N ALA A 101 20.65 26.35 -54.30
CA ALA A 101 19.28 26.56 -53.87
C ALA A 101 18.79 27.96 -54.26
N ASP A 102 17.50 28.23 -54.12
CA ASP A 102 16.94 29.57 -54.29
C ASP A 102 17.66 30.59 -53.38
N PRO A 103 18.32 31.63 -53.95
CA PRO A 103 19.05 32.67 -53.21
C PRO A 103 18.24 33.32 -52.09
N GLU A 104 16.93 33.49 -52.29
CA GLU A 104 16.05 34.15 -51.32
C GLU A 104 15.82 33.32 -50.05
N LYS A 105 16.17 32.04 -50.08
CA LYS A 105 15.97 31.10 -48.97
C LYS A 105 17.17 30.96 -48.06
N ILE A 106 18.35 31.44 -48.45
CA ILE A 106 19.56 31.40 -47.62
C ILE A 106 19.49 32.52 -46.57
N LYS A 107 19.56 32.14 -45.29
CA LYS A 107 19.44 33.08 -44.16
C LYS A 107 20.74 33.22 -43.36
N ARG A 108 21.75 32.44 -43.71
CA ARG A 108 23.02 32.34 -43.00
C ARG A 108 24.16 32.24 -44.01
N GLU A 109 25.17 33.10 -43.83
CA GLU A 109 26.32 33.21 -44.73
C GLU A 109 27.48 32.28 -44.35
N ALA A 110 27.49 31.74 -43.12
CA ALA A 110 28.53 30.83 -42.64
C ALA A 110 27.98 29.82 -41.62
N VAL A 111 28.45 28.58 -41.67
CA VAL A 111 28.11 27.51 -40.74
C VAL A 111 29.27 27.20 -39.80
N GLN A 112 28.97 26.68 -38.61
CA GLN A 112 30.01 26.23 -37.69
C GLN A 112 30.75 25.01 -38.25
N VAL A 113 32.08 25.10 -38.33
CA VAL A 113 32.95 24.02 -38.83
C VAL A 113 33.21 22.92 -37.80
N GLU A 114 32.96 23.17 -36.52
CA GLU A 114 33.24 22.23 -35.44
C GLU A 114 32.48 20.89 -35.58
N PRO A 115 31.15 20.86 -35.85
CA PRO A 115 30.44 19.61 -36.15
C PRO A 115 31.00 18.89 -37.39
N ILE A 116 31.40 19.65 -38.42
CA ILE A 116 31.95 19.10 -39.67
C ILE A 116 33.27 18.40 -39.42
N ARG A 117 34.17 19.02 -38.65
CA ARG A 117 35.46 18.42 -38.26
C ARG A 117 35.26 17.13 -37.48
N ARG A 118 34.38 17.13 -36.47
CA ARG A 118 34.06 15.90 -35.71
C ARG A 118 33.50 14.78 -36.60
N PHE A 119 32.63 15.12 -37.55
CA PHE A 119 32.09 14.14 -38.50
C PHE A 119 33.17 13.49 -39.38
N LEU A 120 34.22 14.24 -39.73
CA LEU A 120 35.32 13.81 -40.59
C LEU A 120 36.45 13.09 -39.84
N GLU A 121 36.72 13.45 -38.58
CA GLU A 121 37.86 12.95 -37.79
C GLU A 121 37.62 11.57 -37.16
N GLU A 122 36.38 11.26 -36.76
CA GLU A 122 36.06 10.06 -35.99
C GLU A 122 35.18 9.09 -36.82
N GLU A 123 35.68 7.88 -37.10
CA GLU A 123 34.88 6.84 -37.78
C GLU A 123 33.69 6.38 -36.91
N ASP A 124 33.84 6.40 -35.58
CA ASP A 124 32.88 5.90 -34.58
C ASP A 124 32.16 7.01 -33.76
N VAL A 125 31.90 8.19 -34.35
CA VAL A 125 31.10 9.22 -33.64
C VAL A 125 29.70 8.70 -33.33
N HIS A 126 29.20 9.01 -32.13
CA HIS A 126 27.78 8.91 -31.80
C HIS A 126 26.94 9.85 -32.67
N LEU A 127 26.33 9.28 -33.71
CA LEU A 127 25.33 9.93 -34.54
C LEU A 127 23.97 9.96 -33.79
N PRO A 128 23.10 10.95 -34.05
CA PRO A 128 23.24 11.98 -35.08
C PRO A 128 24.03 13.21 -34.61
N LEU A 129 24.89 13.73 -35.48
CA LEU A 129 25.50 15.04 -35.35
C LEU A 129 24.67 16.09 -36.08
N TYR A 130 24.36 17.18 -35.38
CA TYR A 130 23.61 18.28 -35.94
C TYR A 130 24.55 19.40 -36.39
N GLY A 131 24.40 19.82 -37.65
CA GLY A 131 25.09 20.93 -38.26
C GLY A 131 24.11 22.07 -38.54
N ASP A 132 24.64 23.27 -38.69
CA ASP A 132 23.82 24.45 -38.97
C ASP A 132 23.13 24.35 -40.34
N ASP A 133 21.84 24.68 -40.39
CA ASP A 133 21.08 24.74 -41.64
C ASP A 133 21.22 26.14 -42.27
N PRO A 134 21.84 26.31 -43.46
CA PRO A 134 22.01 27.62 -44.09
C PRO A 134 20.69 28.36 -44.41
N ARG A 135 19.56 27.66 -44.47
CA ARG A 135 18.21 28.25 -44.67
C ARG A 135 17.56 28.74 -43.37
N SER A 136 18.20 28.55 -42.22
CA SER A 136 17.67 28.94 -40.92
C SER A 136 18.70 29.61 -40.03
N GLN A 137 18.25 30.56 -39.21
CA GLN A 137 19.12 31.17 -38.20
C GLN A 137 19.20 30.35 -36.92
N ILE A 138 18.32 29.36 -36.72
CA ILE A 138 18.18 28.64 -35.44
C ILE A 138 18.23 27.12 -35.64
N ARG A 139 17.78 26.62 -36.79
CA ARG A 139 17.64 25.19 -37.03
C ARG A 139 19.00 24.54 -37.30
N GLN A 140 19.18 23.37 -36.73
CA GLN A 140 20.27 22.46 -37.06
C GLN A 140 19.70 21.15 -37.59
N LYS A 141 20.41 20.50 -38.50
CA LYS A 141 19.97 19.28 -39.17
C LYS A 141 21.11 18.26 -39.24
N PRO A 142 20.79 16.96 -39.37
CA PRO A 142 21.76 15.98 -39.77
C PRO A 142 22.36 16.35 -41.12
N PHE A 143 23.65 16.07 -41.28
CA PHE A 143 24.41 16.43 -42.47
C PHE A 143 25.42 15.35 -42.84
N SER A 144 25.88 15.40 -44.08
CA SER A 144 27.07 14.70 -44.57
C SER A 144 28.06 15.75 -45.05
N ALA A 145 29.35 15.54 -44.79
CA ALA A 145 30.39 16.46 -45.23
C ALA A 145 31.60 15.71 -45.79
N ALA A 146 32.28 16.34 -46.75
CA ALA A 146 33.54 15.84 -47.31
C ALA A 146 34.50 16.99 -47.62
N PRO A 147 35.81 16.78 -47.46
CA PRO A 147 36.80 17.78 -47.86
C PRO A 147 36.85 17.90 -49.39
N VAL A 148 36.95 19.13 -49.89
CA VAL A 148 37.13 19.44 -51.32
C VAL A 148 38.30 20.41 -51.49
N VAL A 149 38.96 20.32 -52.64
CA VAL A 149 39.99 21.29 -53.05
C VAL A 149 39.33 22.26 -54.04
N LEU A 150 39.48 23.55 -53.75
CA LEU A 150 38.96 24.67 -54.52
C LEU A 150 40.09 25.30 -55.35
N ASP A 151 39.73 26.27 -56.21
CA ASP A 151 40.68 27.05 -57.01
C ASP A 151 41.89 27.55 -56.21
N GLU A 152 43.07 27.42 -56.82
CA GLU A 152 44.39 27.77 -56.27
C GLU A 152 44.86 26.89 -55.09
N GLY A 153 44.26 25.69 -54.91
CA GLY A 153 44.67 24.74 -53.88
C GLY A 153 44.13 25.04 -52.48
N ARG A 154 43.14 25.94 -52.37
CA ARG A 154 42.44 26.24 -51.12
C ARG A 154 41.58 25.04 -50.70
N ARG A 155 41.50 24.77 -49.40
CA ARG A 155 40.68 23.69 -48.85
C ARG A 155 39.30 24.22 -48.51
N GLY A 156 38.28 23.40 -48.74
CA GLY A 156 36.90 23.69 -48.37
C GLY A 156 36.15 22.41 -48.01
N TYR A 157 34.85 22.55 -47.77
CA TYR A 157 33.98 21.43 -47.46
C TYR A 157 32.78 21.40 -48.41
N LEU A 158 32.49 20.23 -48.96
CA LEU A 158 31.18 19.96 -49.53
C LEU A 158 30.25 19.57 -48.38
N TYR A 159 29.28 20.42 -48.09
CA TYR A 159 28.35 20.29 -46.98
C TYR A 159 26.95 19.96 -47.51
N VAL A 160 26.45 18.81 -47.07
CA VAL A 160 25.22 18.22 -47.58
C VAL A 160 24.22 18.11 -46.44
N ILE A 161 23.17 18.91 -46.46
CA ILE A 161 22.06 18.82 -45.50
C ILE A 161 21.17 17.65 -45.86
N LEU A 162 20.93 16.76 -44.90
CA LEU A 162 20.07 15.60 -45.03
C LEU A 162 18.67 15.98 -44.52
N GLY A 163 17.67 15.87 -45.39
CA GLY A 163 16.30 16.32 -45.15
C GLY A 163 16.03 17.72 -45.70
N GLY A 164 16.03 17.88 -47.03
CA GLY A 164 15.69 19.12 -47.71
C GLY A 164 14.24 19.59 -47.52
N GLU A 165 13.90 20.81 -47.93
CA GLU A 165 12.59 21.47 -47.72
C GLU A 165 11.38 20.67 -48.25
N GLN A 166 11.53 19.98 -49.38
CA GLN A 166 10.49 19.09 -49.93
C GLN A 166 10.31 17.81 -49.10
N TYR A 167 11.38 17.35 -48.46
CA TYR A 167 11.32 16.23 -47.53
C TYR A 167 10.77 16.65 -46.16
N ASP A 168 11.10 17.85 -45.65
CA ASP A 168 10.51 18.41 -44.43
C ASP A 168 8.97 18.49 -44.56
N SER A 169 8.48 18.97 -45.71
CA SER A 169 7.05 19.14 -45.96
C SER A 169 6.31 17.81 -46.16
N THR A 170 6.91 16.83 -46.86
CA THR A 170 6.29 15.50 -47.06
C THR A 170 6.43 14.60 -45.83
N SER A 171 7.54 14.69 -45.08
CA SER A 171 7.71 13.99 -43.79
C SER A 171 6.78 14.56 -42.74
N ALA A 172 6.57 15.88 -42.68
CA ALA A 172 5.57 16.46 -41.78
C ALA A 172 4.14 15.95 -42.08
N MET A 173 3.82 15.64 -43.34
CA MET A 173 2.54 15.04 -43.74
C MET A 173 2.45 13.54 -43.39
N LEU A 174 3.55 12.78 -43.51
CA LEU A 174 3.59 11.33 -43.25
C LEU A 174 3.79 10.98 -41.77
N GLU A 175 4.62 11.72 -41.05
CA GLU A 175 4.73 11.68 -39.59
C GLU A 175 3.37 12.01 -38.96
N GLY A 176 2.60 12.97 -39.49
CA GLY A 176 1.29 13.29 -38.92
C GLY A 176 0.25 12.16 -38.92
N SER A 177 0.30 11.22 -39.87
CA SER A 177 -0.89 10.40 -40.19
C SER A 177 -0.82 8.94 -39.75
N TYR A 178 0.16 8.11 -40.16
CA TYR A 178 -0.01 6.66 -39.96
C TYR A 178 0.59 6.12 -38.66
N ILE A 179 1.88 6.39 -38.42
CA ILE A 179 2.60 5.84 -37.25
C ILE A 179 2.10 6.51 -35.97
N PHE A 180 1.85 7.81 -36.02
CA PHE A 180 1.39 8.56 -34.85
C PHE A 180 -0.05 8.23 -34.49
N GLU A 181 -0.97 8.16 -35.45
CA GLU A 181 -2.35 7.75 -35.19
C GLU A 181 -2.41 6.32 -34.62
N THR A 182 -1.69 5.38 -35.24
CA THR A 182 -1.59 4.00 -34.75
C THR A 182 -1.00 3.94 -33.35
N SER A 183 0.06 4.71 -33.07
CA SER A 183 0.70 4.75 -31.75
C SER A 183 -0.21 5.35 -30.67
N VAL A 184 -0.99 6.40 -30.99
CA VAL A 184 -1.99 6.97 -30.07
C VAL A 184 -3.08 5.94 -29.78
N PHE A 185 -3.60 5.24 -30.80
CA PHE A 185 -4.63 4.24 -30.60
C PHE A 185 -4.15 3.04 -29.80
N VAL A 186 -2.95 2.52 -30.09
CA VAL A 186 -2.35 1.40 -29.34
C VAL A 186 -2.09 1.81 -27.90
N LEU A 187 -1.47 2.97 -27.66
CA LEU A 187 -1.22 3.48 -26.32
C LEU A 187 -2.54 3.72 -25.57
N GLY A 188 -3.52 4.36 -26.21
CA GLY A 188 -4.85 4.58 -25.65
C GLY A 188 -5.56 3.27 -25.30
N GLY A 189 -5.46 2.25 -26.15
CA GLY A 189 -5.98 0.91 -25.92
C GLY A 189 -5.34 0.23 -24.71
N ILE A 190 -4.01 0.29 -24.60
CA ILE A 190 -3.26 -0.25 -23.44
C ILE A 190 -3.66 0.46 -22.15
N LEU A 191 -3.71 1.79 -22.16
CA LEU A 191 -4.10 2.59 -20.99
C LEU A 191 -5.57 2.32 -20.58
N ALA A 192 -6.47 2.20 -21.56
CA ALA A 192 -7.88 1.88 -21.31
C ALA A 192 -8.04 0.46 -20.73
N PHE A 193 -7.35 -0.53 -21.28
CA PHE A 193 -7.37 -1.90 -20.77
C PHE A 193 -6.80 -1.98 -19.35
N THR A 194 -5.64 -1.35 -19.12
CA THR A 194 -5.00 -1.29 -17.80
C THR A 194 -5.88 -0.58 -16.79
N GLY A 195 -6.50 0.54 -17.20
CA GLY A 195 -7.48 1.26 -16.41
C GLY A 195 -8.68 0.39 -16.04
N LEU A 196 -9.26 -0.31 -17.00
CA LEU A 196 -10.42 -1.19 -16.79
C LEU A 196 -10.10 -2.34 -15.83
N VAL A 197 -8.98 -3.04 -16.04
CA VAL A 197 -8.54 -4.13 -15.17
C VAL A 197 -8.24 -3.62 -13.77
N GLY A 198 -7.52 -2.50 -13.63
CA GLY A 198 -7.20 -1.91 -12.34
C GLY A 198 -8.44 -1.46 -11.56
N LEU A 199 -9.38 -0.77 -12.22
CA LEU A 199 -10.66 -0.37 -11.61
C LEU A 199 -11.49 -1.59 -11.18
N MET A 200 -11.52 -2.65 -12.00
CA MET A 200 -12.18 -3.91 -11.64
C MET A 200 -11.56 -4.54 -10.39
N LEU A 201 -10.23 -4.64 -10.32
CA LEU A 201 -9.52 -5.17 -9.16
C LEU A 201 -9.78 -4.36 -7.89
N PHE A 202 -9.69 -3.02 -7.97
CA PHE A 202 -9.99 -2.16 -6.82
C PHE A 202 -11.45 -2.27 -6.37
N PHE A 203 -12.38 -2.44 -7.30
CA PHE A 203 -13.78 -2.66 -6.98
C PHE A 203 -13.98 -3.98 -6.23
N LEU A 204 -13.38 -5.08 -6.69
CA LEU A 204 -13.46 -6.39 -6.04
C LEU A 204 -12.88 -6.35 -4.62
N LEU A 205 -11.68 -5.76 -4.44
CA LEU A 205 -11.01 -5.65 -3.15
C LEU A 205 -11.80 -4.74 -2.18
N THR A 206 -12.17 -3.54 -2.62
CA THR A 206 -12.86 -2.58 -1.75
C THR A 206 -14.26 -3.08 -1.37
N ARG A 207 -14.93 -3.84 -2.24
CA ARG A 207 -16.21 -4.47 -1.93
C ARG A 207 -16.07 -5.46 -0.76
N ARG A 208 -15.01 -6.27 -0.72
CA ARG A 208 -14.75 -7.20 0.39
C ARG A 208 -14.47 -6.47 1.70
N LEU A 209 -13.59 -5.47 1.67
CA LEU A 209 -13.30 -4.64 2.84
C LEU A 209 -14.56 -3.95 3.39
N ARG A 210 -15.39 -3.38 2.51
CA ARG A 210 -16.65 -2.75 2.92
C ARG A 210 -17.61 -3.74 3.59
N ARG A 211 -17.69 -4.99 3.12
CA ARG A 211 -18.50 -6.04 3.77
C ARG A 211 -18.00 -6.32 5.19
N MET A 212 -16.68 -6.39 5.40
CA MET A 212 -16.10 -6.58 6.73
C MET A 212 -16.41 -5.39 7.63
N THR A 213 -16.20 -4.16 7.17
CA THR A 213 -16.52 -2.95 7.95
C THR A 213 -18.00 -2.92 8.37
N VAL A 214 -18.91 -3.33 7.48
CA VAL A 214 -20.34 -3.43 7.81
C VAL A 214 -20.60 -4.52 8.85
N ALA A 215 -19.94 -5.69 8.75
CA ALA A 215 -20.09 -6.76 9.73
C ALA A 215 -19.60 -6.33 11.12
N VAL A 216 -18.43 -5.69 11.20
CA VAL A 216 -17.87 -5.15 12.45
C VAL A 216 -18.80 -4.12 13.08
N ARG A 217 -19.28 -3.13 12.30
CA ARG A 217 -20.22 -2.11 12.81
C ARG A 217 -21.55 -2.70 13.28
N ARG A 218 -22.03 -3.78 12.66
CA ARG A 218 -23.24 -4.46 13.11
C ARG A 218 -23.01 -5.24 14.40
N PHE A 219 -21.87 -5.90 14.54
CA PHE A 219 -21.47 -6.57 15.77
C PHE A 219 -21.35 -5.57 16.93
N GLU A 220 -20.73 -4.41 16.70
CA GLU A 220 -20.69 -3.29 17.66
C GLU A 220 -22.09 -2.81 18.02
N GLY A 221 -23.01 -2.77 17.05
CA GLY A 221 -24.42 -2.44 17.24
C GLY A 221 -25.28 -3.52 17.92
N GLY A 222 -24.68 -4.62 18.40
CA GLY A 222 -25.36 -5.69 19.15
C GLY A 222 -25.78 -6.91 18.34
N ASP A 223 -25.52 -6.96 17.03
CA ASP A 223 -25.75 -8.15 16.20
C ASP A 223 -24.61 -9.17 16.39
N TYR A 224 -24.58 -9.82 17.55
CA TYR A 224 -23.51 -10.73 17.94
C TYR A 224 -23.48 -12.06 17.17
N GLN A 225 -24.50 -12.36 16.36
CA GLN A 225 -24.53 -13.54 15.51
C GLN A 225 -23.86 -13.30 14.15
N ARG A 226 -23.61 -12.04 13.79
CA ARG A 226 -23.02 -11.73 12.50
C ARG A 226 -21.58 -12.22 12.42
N ARG A 227 -21.27 -12.95 11.34
CA ARG A 227 -19.91 -13.40 11.00
C ARG A 227 -19.53 -12.94 9.60
N ILE A 228 -18.24 -12.82 9.36
CA ILE A 228 -17.67 -12.51 8.05
C ILE A 228 -17.53 -13.83 7.28
N PRO A 229 -18.14 -13.97 6.09
CA PRO A 229 -17.99 -15.18 5.30
C PRO A 229 -16.57 -15.30 4.76
N ILE A 230 -15.96 -16.46 4.94
CA ILE A 230 -14.61 -16.81 4.48
C ILE A 230 -14.77 -17.67 3.23
N SER A 231 -14.14 -17.27 2.13
CA SER A 231 -14.31 -17.93 0.81
C SER A 231 -12.99 -18.11 0.05
N SER A 232 -11.94 -17.41 0.49
CA SER A 232 -10.59 -17.34 -0.06
C SER A 232 -9.60 -17.63 1.07
N GLN A 233 -8.31 -17.78 0.72
CA GLN A 233 -7.21 -17.98 1.68
C GLN A 233 -6.23 -16.79 1.70
N ASP A 234 -6.68 -15.62 1.24
CA ASP A 234 -5.89 -14.39 1.25
C ASP A 234 -5.96 -13.65 2.60
N GLU A 235 -5.16 -12.59 2.71
CA GLU A 235 -4.99 -11.79 3.93
C GLU A 235 -6.29 -11.13 4.40
N ILE A 236 -7.19 -10.80 3.48
CA ILE A 236 -8.50 -10.22 3.83
C ILE A 236 -9.35 -11.26 4.56
N ASP A 237 -9.34 -12.50 4.09
CA ASP A 237 -10.09 -13.58 4.70
C ASP A 237 -9.43 -14.11 5.99
N GLN A 238 -8.10 -14.06 6.10
CA GLN A 238 -7.40 -14.29 7.37
C GLN A 238 -7.84 -13.28 8.44
N LEU A 239 -7.93 -11.99 8.08
CA LEU A 239 -8.46 -10.97 8.99
C LEU A 239 -9.94 -11.21 9.32
N GLY A 240 -10.74 -11.67 8.36
CA GLY A 240 -12.12 -12.10 8.59
C GLY A 240 -12.24 -13.26 9.59
N GLY A 241 -11.35 -14.25 9.48
CA GLY A 241 -11.24 -15.38 10.40
C GLY A 241 -10.84 -14.95 11.81
N ALA A 242 -9.83 -14.08 11.94
CA ALA A 242 -9.42 -13.53 13.23
C ALA A 242 -10.57 -12.75 13.91
N PHE A 243 -11.32 -11.96 13.14
CA PHE A 243 -12.51 -11.28 13.65
C PHE A 243 -13.58 -12.28 14.12
N ASN A 244 -13.86 -13.33 13.35
CA ASN A 244 -14.84 -14.35 13.73
C ASN A 244 -14.44 -15.05 15.03
N GLN A 245 -13.18 -15.43 15.19
CA GLN A 245 -12.67 -16.03 16.43
C GLN A 245 -12.82 -15.08 17.62
N MET A 246 -12.46 -13.81 17.47
CA MET A 246 -12.66 -12.80 18.51
C MET A 246 -14.16 -12.66 18.86
N ALA A 247 -15.04 -12.64 17.85
CA ALA A 247 -16.47 -12.56 18.05
C ALA A 247 -17.02 -13.78 18.81
N ASP A 248 -16.54 -14.98 18.50
CA ASP A 248 -16.92 -16.22 19.20
C ASP A 248 -16.47 -16.17 20.67
N THR A 249 -15.23 -15.76 20.95
CA THR A 249 -14.72 -15.59 22.31
C THR A 249 -15.53 -14.58 23.11
N ILE A 250 -15.88 -13.43 22.52
CA ILE A 250 -16.68 -12.40 23.21
C ILE A 250 -18.07 -12.97 23.56
N VAL A 251 -18.70 -13.69 22.63
CA VAL A 251 -20.02 -14.30 22.85
C VAL A 251 -19.95 -15.37 23.94
N SER A 252 -18.94 -16.25 23.91
CA SER A 252 -18.78 -17.29 24.94
C SER A 252 -18.54 -16.68 26.32
N THR A 253 -17.66 -15.68 26.44
CA THR A 253 -17.41 -14.99 27.71
C THR A 253 -18.67 -14.28 28.23
N MET A 254 -19.46 -13.68 27.34
CA MET A 254 -20.74 -13.07 27.73
C MET A 254 -21.72 -14.11 28.30
N GLU A 255 -21.80 -15.29 27.69
CA GLU A 255 -22.63 -16.39 28.19
C GLU A 255 -22.15 -16.92 29.55
N GLU A 256 -20.84 -17.08 29.72
CA GLU A 256 -20.24 -17.49 30.99
C GLU A 256 -20.55 -16.49 32.10
N ILE A 257 -20.39 -15.20 31.85
CA ILE A 257 -20.72 -14.13 32.81
C ILE A 257 -22.21 -14.19 33.17
N LYS A 258 -23.10 -14.38 32.20
CA LYS A 258 -24.55 -14.50 32.45
C LYS A 258 -24.88 -15.71 33.32
N ARG A 259 -24.26 -16.87 33.06
CA ARG A 259 -24.45 -18.09 33.86
C ARG A 259 -23.93 -17.89 35.28
N ALA A 260 -22.76 -17.28 35.45
CA ALA A 260 -22.19 -16.98 36.75
C ALA A 260 -23.08 -16.02 37.56
N ASP A 261 -23.63 -14.97 36.95
CA ASP A 261 -24.54 -14.05 37.64
C ASP A 261 -25.89 -14.72 37.99
N ALA A 262 -26.41 -15.59 37.13
CA ALA A 262 -27.61 -16.37 37.42
C ALA A 262 -27.41 -17.28 38.64
N LEU A 263 -26.31 -18.05 38.66
CA LEU A 263 -25.94 -18.91 39.79
C LEU A 263 -25.75 -18.10 41.07
N ARG A 264 -25.08 -16.94 40.99
CA ARG A 264 -24.91 -16.04 42.13
C ARG A 264 -26.26 -15.61 42.72
N ARG A 265 -27.21 -15.21 41.88
CA ARG A 265 -28.55 -14.78 42.32
C ARG A 265 -29.33 -15.92 42.97
N GLU A 266 -29.27 -17.12 42.39
CA GLU A 266 -29.90 -18.31 42.93
C GLU A 266 -29.33 -18.68 44.30
N LEU A 267 -28.00 -18.70 44.44
CA LEU A 267 -27.33 -18.94 45.71
C LEU A 267 -27.75 -17.92 46.77
N VAL A 268 -27.73 -16.62 46.46
CA VAL A 268 -28.15 -15.58 47.42
C VAL A 268 -29.61 -15.75 47.84
N ALA A 269 -30.50 -16.11 46.91
CA ALA A 269 -31.91 -16.33 47.19
C ALA A 269 -32.13 -17.54 48.11
N ASN A 270 -31.50 -18.68 47.79
CA ASN A 270 -31.62 -19.92 48.56
C ASN A 270 -31.05 -19.75 49.98
N VAL A 271 -29.85 -19.19 50.10
CA VAL A 271 -29.22 -18.91 51.39
C VAL A 271 -30.09 -17.95 52.22
N SER A 272 -30.61 -16.88 51.62
CA SER A 272 -31.49 -15.95 52.34
C SER A 272 -32.75 -16.61 52.87
N HIS A 273 -33.33 -17.55 52.12
CA HIS A 273 -34.51 -18.31 52.54
C HIS A 273 -34.19 -19.23 53.72
N ASP A 274 -33.10 -19.98 53.63
CA ASP A 274 -32.73 -21.01 54.60
C ASP A 274 -32.25 -20.40 55.93
N LEU A 275 -31.66 -19.20 55.91
CA LEU A 275 -31.31 -18.45 57.13
C LEU A 275 -32.53 -17.77 57.77
N ARG A 276 -33.53 -17.35 56.98
CA ARG A 276 -34.71 -16.63 57.49
C ARG A 276 -35.60 -17.51 58.38
N THR A 277 -35.77 -18.77 58.02
CA THR A 277 -36.64 -19.71 58.74
C THR A 277 -36.20 -19.94 60.20
N PRO A 278 -34.95 -20.37 60.50
CA PRO A 278 -34.48 -20.51 61.88
C PRO A 278 -34.41 -19.17 62.61
N LEU A 279 -34.10 -18.06 61.92
CA LEU A 279 -34.11 -16.72 62.52
C LEU A 279 -35.51 -16.31 63.00
N ALA A 280 -36.55 -16.53 62.17
CA ALA A 280 -37.93 -16.25 62.54
C ALA A 280 -38.39 -17.10 63.72
N ASN A 281 -38.00 -18.38 63.76
CA ASN A 281 -38.28 -19.27 64.90
C ASN A 281 -37.62 -18.76 66.19
N ILE A 282 -36.33 -18.39 66.13
CA ILE A 282 -35.60 -17.81 67.27
C ILE A 282 -36.34 -16.56 67.79
N GLN A 283 -36.72 -15.65 66.89
CA GLN A 283 -37.44 -14.43 67.23
C GLN A 283 -38.80 -14.72 67.88
N GLY A 284 -39.63 -15.59 67.30
CA GLY A 284 -40.97 -15.90 67.83
C GLY A 284 -40.96 -16.56 69.21
N TYR A 285 -40.03 -17.49 69.46
CA TYR A 285 -39.87 -18.09 70.79
C TYR A 285 -39.31 -17.09 71.82
N LEU A 286 -38.37 -16.22 71.43
CA LEU A 286 -37.86 -15.17 72.30
C LEU A 286 -38.95 -14.13 72.65
N GLU A 287 -39.75 -13.71 71.67
CA GLU A 287 -40.90 -12.80 71.90
C GLU A 287 -41.86 -13.40 72.93
N THR A 288 -42.19 -14.69 72.80
CA THR A 288 -43.08 -15.39 73.74
C THR A 288 -42.51 -15.43 75.16
N VAL A 289 -41.19 -15.63 75.31
CA VAL A 289 -40.52 -15.61 76.63
C VAL A 289 -40.46 -14.21 77.25
N LEU A 290 -40.42 -13.16 76.41
CA LEU A 290 -40.30 -11.75 76.82
C LEU A 290 -41.66 -11.06 77.08
N MET A 291 -42.77 -11.65 76.62
CA MET A 291 -44.13 -11.12 76.87
C MET A 291 -44.48 -11.15 78.36
N LYS A 292 -44.72 -9.96 78.94
CA LYS A 292 -45.02 -9.78 80.37
C LYS A 292 -46.38 -10.36 80.82
N GLU A 293 -47.28 -10.61 79.88
CA GLU A 293 -48.66 -11.06 80.13
C GLU A 293 -48.81 -12.59 80.16
N VAL A 294 -47.73 -13.34 79.84
CA VAL A 294 -47.72 -14.80 79.84
C VAL A 294 -46.89 -15.31 81.02
N GLU A 295 -47.54 -15.85 82.06
CA GLU A 295 -46.85 -16.54 83.16
C GLU A 295 -46.41 -17.93 82.71
N LEU A 296 -45.25 -18.01 82.04
CA LEU A 296 -44.62 -19.29 81.71
C LEU A 296 -44.03 -19.94 82.97
N GLY A 297 -44.37 -21.21 83.20
CA GLY A 297 -43.72 -22.03 84.22
C GLY A 297 -42.21 -22.18 83.96
N PRO A 298 -41.38 -22.45 85.00
CA PRO A 298 -39.93 -22.58 84.86
C PRO A 298 -39.51 -23.68 83.88
N GLU A 299 -40.29 -24.76 83.79
CA GLU A 299 -40.11 -25.86 82.81
C GLU A 299 -40.33 -25.40 81.36
N GLU A 300 -41.41 -24.65 81.11
CA GLU A 300 -41.83 -24.22 79.77
C GLU A 300 -40.91 -23.13 79.21
N ARG A 301 -40.48 -22.20 80.07
CA ARG A 301 -39.44 -21.21 79.74
C ARG A 301 -38.13 -21.89 79.35
N ARG A 302 -37.73 -22.94 80.07
CA ARG A 302 -36.49 -23.69 79.78
C ARG A 302 -36.59 -24.42 78.44
N ARG A 303 -37.76 -24.99 78.11
CA ARG A 303 -38.04 -25.61 76.80
C ARG A 303 -37.92 -24.60 75.65
N PHE A 304 -38.48 -23.40 75.77
CA PHE A 304 -38.38 -22.37 74.72
C PHE A 304 -36.94 -21.88 74.52
N LEU A 305 -36.18 -21.68 75.60
CA LEU A 305 -34.77 -21.32 75.51
C LEU A 305 -33.92 -22.43 74.86
N ASP A 306 -34.24 -23.70 75.10
CA ASP A 306 -33.57 -24.84 74.46
C ASP A 306 -33.86 -24.91 72.95
N ILE A 307 -35.08 -24.61 72.53
CA ILE A 307 -35.45 -24.49 71.11
C ILE A 307 -34.69 -23.33 70.43
N VAL A 308 -34.58 -22.18 71.11
CA VAL A 308 -33.80 -21.04 70.62
C VAL A 308 -32.33 -21.41 70.48
N TYR A 309 -31.75 -22.07 71.48
CA TYR A 309 -30.36 -22.52 71.44
C TYR A 309 -30.10 -23.50 70.29
N HIS A 310 -30.99 -24.49 70.09
CA HIS A 310 -30.89 -25.43 68.97
C HIS A 310 -30.99 -24.75 67.61
N ASN A 311 -31.95 -23.83 67.42
CA ASN A 311 -32.08 -23.08 66.15
C ASN A 311 -30.89 -22.14 65.90
N ALA A 312 -30.36 -21.49 66.94
CA ALA A 312 -29.18 -20.64 66.83
C ALA A 312 -27.92 -21.46 66.47
N THR A 313 -27.78 -22.65 67.06
CA THR A 313 -26.70 -23.58 66.73
C THR A 313 -26.83 -24.11 65.30
N ALA A 314 -28.05 -24.44 64.85
CA ALA A 314 -28.31 -24.86 63.48
C ALA A 314 -28.05 -23.74 62.45
N LEU A 315 -28.48 -22.51 62.76
CA LEU A 315 -28.18 -21.32 61.95
C LEU A 315 -26.67 -21.07 61.87
N GLY A 316 -25.95 -21.24 62.98
CA GLY A 316 -24.48 -21.17 63.02
C GLY A 316 -23.83 -22.18 62.08
N ARG A 317 -24.27 -23.45 62.11
CA ARG A 317 -23.78 -24.49 61.18
C ARG A 317 -24.09 -24.16 59.73
N LEU A 318 -25.28 -23.66 59.40
CA LEU A 318 -25.63 -23.26 58.02
C LEU A 318 -24.76 -22.09 57.54
N ILE A 319 -24.43 -21.15 58.43
CA ILE A 319 -23.50 -20.06 58.13
C ILE A 319 -22.08 -20.61 57.94
N ASP A 320 -21.64 -21.52 58.80
CA ASP A 320 -20.33 -22.18 58.67
C ASP A 320 -20.24 -22.98 57.37
N GLU A 321 -21.27 -23.76 57.01
CA GLU A 321 -21.37 -24.50 55.74
C GLU A 321 -21.35 -23.57 54.50
N LEU A 322 -21.99 -22.40 54.58
CA LEU A 322 -21.92 -21.37 53.54
C LEU A 322 -20.50 -20.81 53.37
N PHE A 323 -19.76 -20.67 54.47
CA PHE A 323 -18.37 -20.20 54.49
C PHE A 323 -17.34 -21.33 54.25
N GLU A 324 -17.73 -22.59 54.39
CA GLU A 324 -16.93 -23.77 54.05
C GLU A 324 -16.89 -24.06 52.54
N LEU A 325 -17.52 -23.20 51.72
CA LEU A 325 -17.24 -23.10 50.28
C LEU A 325 -17.54 -24.40 49.50
N GLY A 326 -18.63 -25.12 49.80
CA GLY A 326 -19.07 -26.30 49.04
C GLY A 326 -19.31 -26.11 47.53
N TRP A 327 -19.22 -24.87 47.03
CA TRP A 327 -19.25 -24.52 45.61
C TRP A 327 -17.87 -24.51 44.92
N VAL A 328 -16.78 -24.70 45.67
CA VAL A 328 -15.40 -24.67 45.15
C VAL A 328 -14.94 -26.02 44.58
N GLU A 329 -15.74 -27.08 44.70
CA GLU A 329 -15.38 -28.46 44.32
C GLU A 329 -14.89 -28.62 42.86
N GLY A 330 -15.17 -27.67 41.96
CA GLY A 330 -14.71 -27.68 40.56
C GLY A 330 -13.65 -26.65 40.16
N ALA A 331 -13.25 -25.74 41.05
CA ALA A 331 -12.37 -24.61 40.69
C ALA A 331 -10.90 -24.94 40.97
N ARG A 332 -10.02 -24.83 39.96
CA ARG A 332 -8.57 -25.01 40.13
C ARG A 332 -7.90 -23.80 40.79
N ASN A 333 -8.37 -22.58 40.48
CA ASN A 333 -7.79 -21.32 40.95
C ASN A 333 -8.90 -20.42 41.53
N VAL A 334 -8.76 -20.00 42.79
CA VAL A 334 -9.74 -19.15 43.49
C VAL A 334 -9.08 -17.83 43.90
N VAL A 335 -9.64 -16.70 43.45
CA VAL A 335 -9.16 -15.35 43.79
C VAL A 335 -10.17 -14.66 44.70
N LEU A 336 -9.75 -14.35 45.94
CA LEU A 336 -10.60 -13.66 46.91
C LEU A 336 -10.36 -12.13 46.85
N VAL A 337 -11.38 -11.38 46.44
CA VAL A 337 -11.35 -9.91 46.33
C VAL A 337 -12.33 -9.30 47.34
N GLY A 338 -11.88 -8.29 48.09
CA GLY A 338 -12.76 -7.55 49.01
C GLY A 338 -12.04 -6.48 49.86
N PRO A 339 -12.76 -5.66 50.63
CA PRO A 339 -12.21 -4.58 51.45
C PRO A 339 -11.20 -5.04 52.51
N ASN A 340 -10.33 -4.16 52.99
CA ASN A 340 -9.37 -4.51 54.06
C ASN A 340 -10.11 -4.85 55.37
N GLY A 341 -9.59 -5.83 56.13
CA GLY A 341 -10.15 -6.24 57.43
C GLY A 341 -11.21 -7.34 57.41
N VAL A 342 -11.72 -7.76 56.25
CA VAL A 342 -12.80 -8.78 56.14
C VAL A 342 -12.30 -10.24 56.22
N GLY A 343 -11.13 -10.49 56.80
CA GLY A 343 -10.63 -11.86 57.01
C GLY A 343 -10.25 -12.64 55.74
N LYS A 344 -10.05 -12.00 54.58
CA LYS A 344 -9.71 -12.67 53.30
C LYS A 344 -8.56 -13.68 53.41
N THR A 345 -7.50 -13.32 54.12
CA THR A 345 -6.33 -14.19 54.31
C THR A 345 -6.65 -15.39 55.20
N MET A 346 -7.52 -15.21 56.21
CA MET A 346 -8.00 -16.31 57.06
C MET A 346 -8.87 -17.27 56.23
N LEU A 347 -9.80 -16.74 55.44
CA LEU A 347 -10.64 -17.53 54.54
C LEU A 347 -9.80 -18.32 53.52
N ALA A 348 -8.82 -17.67 52.88
CA ALA A 348 -7.91 -18.34 51.93
C ALA A 348 -7.10 -19.48 52.59
N ARG A 349 -6.61 -19.25 53.81
CA ARG A 349 -5.85 -20.25 54.57
C ARG A 349 -6.73 -21.42 55.00
N ASN A 350 -7.94 -21.15 55.48
CA ASN A 350 -8.89 -22.19 55.86
C ASN A 350 -9.28 -23.05 54.66
N LEU A 351 -9.55 -22.43 53.51
CA LEU A 351 -9.84 -23.14 52.26
C LEU A 351 -8.67 -24.03 51.83
N SER A 352 -7.45 -23.51 51.90
CA SER A 352 -6.25 -24.29 51.55
C SER A 352 -6.02 -25.44 52.52
N HIS A 353 -6.28 -25.23 53.80
CA HIS A 353 -6.20 -26.27 54.82
C HIS A 353 -7.23 -27.39 54.58
N ALA A 354 -8.47 -27.03 54.26
CA ALA A 354 -9.54 -27.98 53.93
C ALA A 354 -9.21 -28.80 52.68
N ALA A 355 -8.68 -28.15 51.62
CA ALA A 355 -8.25 -28.83 50.41
C ALA A 355 -7.14 -29.86 50.66
N VAL A 356 -6.17 -29.53 51.53
CA VAL A 356 -5.10 -30.46 51.93
C VAL A 356 -5.66 -31.65 52.72
N LEU A 357 -6.60 -31.42 53.63
CA LEU A 357 -7.28 -32.50 54.37
C LEU A 357 -8.08 -33.43 53.45
N ALA A 358 -8.64 -32.90 52.37
CA ALA A 358 -9.34 -33.66 51.34
C ALA A 358 -8.40 -34.37 50.32
N GLY A 359 -7.07 -34.28 50.49
CA GLY A 359 -6.08 -34.96 49.65
C GLY A 359 -5.63 -34.18 48.41
N TYR A 360 -6.01 -32.91 48.29
CA TYR A 360 -5.57 -32.03 47.20
C TYR A 360 -4.31 -31.25 47.57
N THR A 361 -3.52 -30.89 46.56
CA THR A 361 -2.44 -29.91 46.74
C THR A 361 -2.99 -28.50 46.63
N ALA A 362 -2.87 -27.69 47.67
CA ALA A 362 -3.33 -26.31 47.69
C ALA A 362 -2.19 -25.33 47.98
N ARG A 363 -2.19 -24.18 47.29
CA ARG A 363 -1.22 -23.09 47.50
C ARG A 363 -1.95 -21.78 47.78
N CYS A 364 -1.77 -21.25 48.99
CA CYS A 364 -2.29 -19.94 49.38
C CYS A 364 -1.18 -18.88 49.31
N MET A 365 -1.41 -17.79 48.61
CA MET A 365 -0.52 -16.62 48.61
C MET A 365 -1.29 -15.33 48.32
N THR A 366 -0.67 -14.20 48.63
CA THR A 366 -1.19 -12.89 48.25
C THR A 366 -0.90 -12.57 46.78
N ALA A 367 -1.70 -11.69 46.18
CA ALA A 367 -1.44 -11.23 44.81
C ALA A 367 -0.05 -10.56 44.69
N SER A 368 0.39 -9.83 45.72
CA SER A 368 1.72 -9.21 45.75
C SER A 368 2.85 -10.25 45.75
N GLU A 369 2.71 -11.34 46.50
CA GLU A 369 3.69 -12.44 46.51
C GLU A 369 3.73 -13.16 45.17
N LEU A 370 2.57 -13.41 44.55
CA LEU A 370 2.47 -14.01 43.23
C LEU A 370 3.16 -13.14 42.17
N LEU A 371 2.86 -11.83 42.17
CA LEU A 371 3.46 -10.89 41.23
C LEU A 371 4.97 -10.76 41.43
N ASN A 372 5.45 -10.77 42.67
CA ASN A 372 6.89 -10.78 42.95
C ASN A 372 7.57 -12.08 42.47
N ASP A 373 6.95 -13.25 42.66
CA ASP A 373 7.50 -14.52 42.19
C ASP A 373 7.52 -14.61 40.66
N LEU A 374 6.51 -14.06 39.97
CA LEU A 374 6.47 -13.96 38.52
C LEU A 374 7.49 -12.95 37.97
N ALA A 375 7.64 -11.80 38.62
CA ALA A 375 8.60 -10.77 38.24
C ALA A 375 10.06 -11.24 38.40
N ALA A 376 10.31 -12.21 39.27
CA ALA A 376 11.62 -12.81 39.47
C ALA A 376 12.01 -13.88 38.43
N GLN A 377 11.14 -14.21 37.47
CA GLN A 377 11.44 -15.22 36.45
C GLN A 377 12.16 -14.60 35.25
N ASP A 378 13.41 -15.02 35.01
CA ASP A 378 14.17 -14.64 33.82
C ASP A 378 13.81 -15.54 32.63
N GLY A 379 13.18 -14.97 31.60
CA GLY A 379 12.87 -15.63 30.33
C GLY A 379 11.37 -15.90 30.08
N ALA A 380 10.95 -15.84 28.82
CA ALA A 380 9.54 -16.01 28.44
C ALA A 380 9.02 -17.44 28.67
N SER A 381 9.87 -18.45 28.46
CA SER A 381 9.50 -19.87 28.63
C SER A 381 9.37 -20.27 30.11
N THR A 382 10.24 -19.74 30.96
CA THR A 382 10.24 -19.93 32.42
C THR A 382 9.05 -19.22 33.05
N LEU A 383 8.74 -17.99 32.62
CA LEU A 383 7.55 -17.26 33.01
C LEU A 383 6.27 -18.02 32.63
N GLN A 384 6.16 -18.51 31.39
CA GLN A 384 5.01 -19.28 30.92
C GLN A 384 4.83 -20.58 31.71
N ARG A 385 5.92 -21.31 32.00
CA ARG A 385 5.88 -22.50 32.84
C ARG A 385 5.47 -22.19 34.27
N ARG A 386 5.88 -21.04 34.81
CA ARG A 386 5.53 -20.60 36.16
C ARG A 386 4.06 -20.19 36.26
N LEU A 387 3.54 -19.50 35.23
CA LEU A 387 2.12 -19.17 35.10
C LEU A 387 1.24 -20.40 34.98
N GLN A 388 1.69 -21.47 34.32
CA GLN A 388 0.94 -22.74 34.27
C GLN A 388 0.93 -23.51 35.60
N HIS A 389 1.80 -23.14 36.54
CA HIS A 389 1.89 -23.75 37.86
C HIS A 389 1.05 -23.00 38.92
N TYR A 390 0.53 -21.82 38.57
CA TYR A 390 -0.45 -21.04 39.32
C TYR A 390 -1.84 -21.21 38.72
#